data_AF-A0A2M9BA78-F1
#
_entry.id   AF-A0A2M9BA78-F1
#
_cell.length_a   1.000
_cell.length_b   1.000
_cell.length_c   1.000
_cell.angle_alpha   90.00
_cell.angle_beta   90.00
_cell.angle_gamma   90.00
#
_symmetry.space_group_name_H-M   'P 1'
#
loop_
_entity.id
_entity.type
_entity.pdbx_description
1 polymer ?
#
loop_
_entity_poly.entity_id
_entity_poly.type
_entity_poly.pdbx_seq_one_letter_code
_entity_poly.pdbx_strand_id
1 'polypeptide(L)'
;MPAFVRCFSVGLLLLLGLALHPLRAQRRDFTGQYQPLRRIQVDTRREGDSLRLYLYFPDGSVLQRGPLQVAAWENYQAKRPLWRMTVPHLARRTRQVESAAWVEFCVAAAALQPGQVLSASCAPENEADAGDAAWLNLSKERLARPFLLTDSLGDPLLRRYVHRGEPFLLDCYGPDKSVTAKRYDASFVAALPPMSTAGAPAQPRRLPARDSLFFRAGQRLVLNQPGLYALRALGTAAPVGLLVTDEDFPELNTADELIQPLIYLTTSAERQALLGAEQPKRAVDQFWLKVAGGNQTQARQLIRTYYGRVAAANQLFTAHKAGWMTDRGLLYIVLGAPETVYRTATEEQWVYRGTQSGSTTYTFRHKPSTFAPEHYELVRRPEYEMLWYAAVEQWRKGTTTARSGR
;
A
#
# COMPACT_ATOMS: atom_id res chain seq x y z
N MET A 1 24.48 -83.31 -23.90
CA MET A 1 24.86 -82.93 -25.28
C MET A 1 23.67 -83.22 -26.19
N PRO A 2 23.31 -82.35 -27.16
CA PRO A 2 23.75 -80.96 -27.32
C PRO A 2 23.08 -80.10 -26.21
N ALA A 3 22.29 -79.03 -26.32
CA ALA A 3 21.76 -78.22 -27.44
C ALA A 3 21.32 -76.83 -26.91
N PHE A 4 20.91 -75.94 -27.82
CA PHE A 4 20.37 -74.61 -27.53
C PHE A 4 19.19 -74.28 -28.44
N VAL A 5 18.12 -73.69 -27.88
CA VAL A 5 17.19 -72.82 -28.61
C VAL A 5 16.93 -71.60 -27.73
N ARG A 6 17.14 -70.39 -28.25
CA ARG A 6 16.90 -69.14 -27.51
C ARG A 6 15.48 -68.64 -27.81
N CYS A 7 14.60 -68.64 -26.81
CA CYS A 7 13.37 -67.85 -26.88
C CYS A 7 13.68 -66.36 -26.63
N PHE A 8 13.20 -65.47 -27.50
CA PHE A 8 13.22 -64.03 -27.27
C PHE A 8 12.02 -63.63 -26.43
N SER A 9 12.24 -63.34 -25.15
CA SER A 9 11.23 -62.78 -24.26
C SER A 9 11.13 -61.26 -24.46
N VAL A 10 10.12 -60.80 -25.20
CA VAL A 10 9.82 -59.36 -25.33
C VAL A 10 9.18 -58.86 -24.04
N GLY A 11 9.99 -58.33 -23.13
CA GLY A 11 9.52 -57.73 -21.88
C GLY A 11 8.84 -56.38 -22.13
N LEU A 12 7.51 -56.32 -21.94
CA LEU A 12 6.74 -55.08 -22.05
C LEU A 12 7.05 -54.15 -20.87
N LEU A 13 7.97 -53.20 -21.08
CA LEU A 13 8.36 -52.21 -20.08
C LEU A 13 7.27 -51.15 -19.90
N LEU A 14 6.40 -51.39 -18.91
CA LEU A 14 5.38 -50.45 -18.42
C LEU A 14 6.03 -49.23 -17.75
N LEU A 15 6.44 -48.26 -18.57
CA LEU A 15 6.87 -46.94 -18.12
C LEU A 15 5.67 -46.20 -17.50
N LEU A 16 5.50 -46.31 -16.18
CA LEU A 16 4.67 -45.40 -15.42
C LEU A 16 5.25 -43.99 -15.53
N GLY A 17 4.67 -43.20 -16.46
CA GLY A 17 4.94 -41.79 -16.60
C GLY A 17 4.48 -41.02 -15.37
N LEU A 18 5.35 -40.92 -14.35
CA LEU A 18 5.22 -39.94 -13.29
C LEU A 18 5.25 -38.55 -13.93
N ALA A 19 4.06 -38.00 -14.16
CA ALA A 19 3.86 -36.66 -14.66
C ALA A 19 4.32 -35.66 -13.59
N LEU A 20 5.64 -35.43 -13.54
CA LEU A 20 6.30 -34.35 -12.82
C LEU A 20 5.77 -33.02 -13.36
N HIS A 21 4.59 -32.61 -12.87
CA HIS A 21 4.18 -31.22 -12.88
C HIS A 21 5.34 -30.43 -12.30
N PRO A 22 5.97 -29.51 -13.06
CA PRO A 22 7.05 -28.71 -12.52
C PRO A 22 6.47 -27.92 -11.37
N LEU A 23 6.95 -28.20 -10.14
CA LEU A 23 6.55 -27.48 -8.94
C LEU A 23 6.73 -25.99 -9.21
N ARG A 24 5.62 -25.29 -9.45
CA ARG A 24 5.60 -23.85 -9.74
C ARG A 24 6.27 -23.19 -8.55
N ALA A 25 7.53 -22.75 -8.73
CA ALA A 25 8.35 -22.24 -7.65
C ALA A 25 7.55 -21.16 -6.91
N GLN A 26 7.21 -21.48 -5.65
CA GLN A 26 6.16 -20.78 -4.92
C GLN A 26 6.53 -19.31 -4.80
N ARG A 27 5.82 -18.47 -5.55
CA ARG A 27 6.02 -17.02 -5.51
C ARG A 27 5.62 -16.54 -4.12
N ARG A 28 6.48 -15.74 -3.50
CA ARG A 28 6.18 -15.09 -2.22
C ARG A 28 4.92 -14.24 -2.35
N ASP A 29 4.00 -14.42 -1.42
CA ASP A 29 2.82 -13.58 -1.27
C ASP A 29 3.18 -12.33 -0.46
N PHE A 30 2.62 -11.18 -0.82
CA PHE A 30 2.82 -9.90 -0.13
C PHE A 30 1.52 -9.34 0.48
N THR A 31 0.45 -10.15 0.54
CA THR A 31 -0.90 -9.74 0.98
C THR A 31 -0.96 -9.11 2.38
N GLY A 32 -0.11 -9.54 3.33
CA GLY A 32 -0.05 -8.94 4.68
C GLY A 32 0.22 -7.42 4.68
N GLN A 33 0.87 -6.89 3.64
CA GLN A 33 1.08 -5.44 3.50
C GLN A 33 -0.22 -4.64 3.24
N TYR A 34 -1.33 -5.31 2.94
CA TYR A 34 -2.64 -4.70 2.69
C TYR A 34 -3.67 -4.98 3.79
N GLN A 35 -3.21 -5.33 4.98
CA GLN A 35 -4.01 -5.40 6.20
C GLN A 35 -3.59 -4.26 7.16
N PRO A 36 -4.26 -3.09 7.20
CA PRO A 36 -3.78 -1.91 7.95
C PRO A 36 -3.44 -2.18 9.42
N LEU A 37 -4.24 -3.02 10.09
CA LEU A 37 -4.08 -3.38 11.51
C LEU A 37 -2.93 -4.36 11.78
N ARG A 38 -2.33 -4.98 10.76
CA ARG A 38 -1.19 -5.91 10.90
C ARG A 38 0.06 -5.47 10.12
N ARG A 39 -0.08 -4.52 9.20
CA ARG A 39 1.00 -4.01 8.35
C ARG A 39 2.09 -3.37 9.22
N ILE A 40 3.23 -4.05 9.34
CA ILE A 40 4.45 -3.44 9.85
C ILE A 40 4.84 -2.30 8.89
N GLN A 41 4.90 -1.08 9.41
CA GLN A 41 5.24 0.11 8.62
C GLN A 41 6.73 0.41 8.76
N VAL A 42 7.32 1.05 7.74
CA VAL A 42 8.75 1.35 7.69
C VAL A 42 9.06 2.62 6.90
N ASP A 43 9.94 3.46 7.43
CA ASP A 43 10.69 4.46 6.63
C ASP A 43 12.13 4.60 7.16
N THR A 44 12.97 5.34 6.45
CA THR A 44 14.43 5.30 6.63
C THR A 44 15.12 6.65 6.58
N ARG A 45 16.24 6.80 7.30
CA ARG A 45 17.16 7.95 7.20
C ARG A 45 18.59 7.49 6.95
N ARG A 46 19.32 8.17 6.05
CA ARG A 46 20.76 8.00 5.87
C ARG A 46 21.53 8.75 6.96
N GLU A 47 22.38 8.04 7.69
CA GLU A 47 23.15 8.53 8.84
C GLU A 47 24.63 8.16 8.65
N GLY A 48 25.45 9.06 8.10
CA GLY A 48 26.86 8.79 7.79
C GLY A 48 27.01 7.59 6.85
N ASP A 49 27.65 6.52 7.31
CA ASP A 49 27.79 5.24 6.59
C ASP A 49 26.79 4.15 7.01
N SER A 50 25.70 4.56 7.67
CA SER A 50 24.56 3.70 8.01
C SER A 50 23.26 4.18 7.39
N LEU A 51 22.33 3.25 7.16
CA LEU A 51 20.92 3.53 6.99
C LEU A 51 20.20 3.19 8.31
N ARG A 52 19.56 4.15 8.96
CA ARG A 52 18.63 3.89 10.07
C ARG A 52 17.28 3.47 9.51
N LEU A 53 16.73 2.39 10.05
CA LEU A 53 15.38 1.93 9.82
C LEU A 53 14.54 2.22 11.07
N TYR A 54 13.35 2.78 10.84
CA TYR A 54 12.30 2.91 11.84
C TYR A 54 11.19 1.93 11.47
N LEU A 55 10.91 0.96 12.33
CA LEU A 55 9.78 0.05 12.17
C LEU A 55 8.67 0.41 13.15
N TYR A 56 7.42 0.40 12.69
CA TYR A 56 6.23 0.49 13.54
C TYR A 56 5.37 -0.75 13.39
N PHE A 57 5.14 -1.44 14.51
CA PHE A 57 4.30 -2.61 14.63
C PHE A 57 2.98 -2.18 15.29
N PRO A 58 1.82 -2.21 14.60
CA PRO A 58 0.54 -1.84 15.20
C PRO A 58 0.14 -2.73 16.38
N ASP A 59 0.67 -3.96 16.41
CA ASP A 59 0.59 -4.92 17.50
C ASP A 59 2.04 -5.27 17.94
N GLY A 60 2.44 -4.78 19.11
CA GLY A 60 3.74 -5.00 19.72
C GLY A 60 3.95 -6.43 20.24
N SER A 61 2.89 -7.23 20.39
CA SER A 61 3.01 -8.64 20.81
C SER A 61 3.72 -9.50 19.76
N VAL A 62 3.67 -9.10 18.49
CA VAL A 62 4.39 -9.71 17.37
C VAL A 62 5.89 -9.79 17.63
N LEU A 63 6.47 -8.83 18.38
CA LEU A 63 7.88 -8.84 18.77
C LEU A 63 8.28 -10.00 19.70
N GLN A 64 7.31 -10.65 20.34
CA GLN A 64 7.53 -11.81 21.21
C GLN A 64 7.51 -13.16 20.45
N ARG A 65 7.11 -13.17 19.17
CA ARG A 65 7.06 -14.40 18.34
C ARG A 65 8.43 -14.96 17.97
N GLY A 66 9.48 -14.16 18.10
CA GLY A 66 10.83 -14.54 17.71
C GLY A 66 11.76 -13.33 17.54
N PRO A 67 13.05 -13.57 17.27
CA PRO A 67 14.01 -12.49 17.00
C PRO A 67 13.60 -11.67 15.77
N LEU A 68 13.86 -10.36 15.80
CA LEU A 68 13.75 -9.49 14.63
C LEU A 68 14.85 -9.85 13.63
N GLN A 69 14.46 -10.51 12.54
CA GLN A 69 15.32 -10.82 11.40
C GLN A 69 15.19 -9.72 10.34
N VAL A 70 16.33 -9.34 9.76
CA VAL A 70 16.42 -8.39 8.66
C VAL A 70 17.22 -9.04 7.54
N ALA A 71 16.71 -8.98 6.31
CA ALA A 71 17.36 -9.60 5.15
C ALA A 71 17.33 -8.67 3.93
N ALA A 72 18.43 -8.67 3.18
CA ALA A 72 18.49 -8.02 1.88
C ALA A 72 18.24 -9.04 0.76
N TRP A 73 17.47 -8.62 -0.23
CA TRP A 73 17.08 -9.40 -1.39
C TRP A 73 17.51 -8.65 -2.64
N GLU A 74 17.96 -9.38 -3.67
CA GLU A 74 18.27 -8.82 -4.98
C GLU A 74 17.06 -8.08 -5.57
N ASN A 75 15.87 -8.64 -5.38
CA ASN A 75 14.57 -8.09 -5.77
C ASN A 75 13.45 -8.89 -5.08
N TYR A 76 12.19 -8.45 -5.21
CA TYR A 76 11.01 -9.14 -4.62
C TYR A 76 10.85 -10.62 -5.02
N GLN A 77 11.39 -11.05 -6.16
CA GLN A 77 11.25 -12.40 -6.71
C GLN A 77 12.42 -13.33 -6.32
N ALA A 78 13.42 -12.83 -5.59
CA ALA A 78 14.57 -13.59 -5.16
C ALA A 78 14.16 -14.72 -4.18
N LYS A 79 14.58 -15.95 -4.51
CA LYS A 79 14.27 -17.18 -3.75
C LYS A 79 15.03 -17.29 -2.42
N ARG A 80 16.18 -16.62 -2.33
CA ARG A 80 17.04 -16.55 -1.13
C ARG A 80 17.51 -15.11 -0.93
N PRO A 81 17.77 -14.68 0.30
CA PRO A 81 18.38 -13.37 0.54
C PRO A 81 19.86 -13.37 0.11
N LEU A 82 20.40 -12.17 -0.12
CA LEU A 82 21.83 -11.90 -0.30
C LEU A 82 22.57 -12.02 1.03
N TRP A 83 21.94 -11.53 2.10
CA TRP A 83 22.37 -11.69 3.48
C TRP A 83 21.17 -11.62 4.44
N ARG A 84 21.30 -12.21 5.63
CA ARG A 84 20.37 -12.09 6.77
C ARG A 84 21.15 -11.67 8.01
N MET A 85 20.57 -10.84 8.86
CA MET A 85 21.08 -10.50 10.19
C MET A 85 19.95 -10.48 11.22
N THR A 86 20.27 -10.89 12.44
CA THR A 86 19.39 -10.71 13.60
C THR A 86 19.70 -9.39 14.28
N VAL A 87 18.69 -8.59 14.61
CA VAL A 87 18.89 -7.29 15.29
C VAL A 87 19.26 -7.51 16.76
N PRO A 88 20.48 -7.16 17.21
CA PRO A 88 20.94 -7.47 18.56
C PRO A 88 20.31 -6.55 19.61
N HIS A 89 20.02 -7.13 20.79
CA HIS A 89 19.39 -6.47 21.93
C HIS A 89 18.05 -5.77 21.60
N LEU A 90 17.17 -6.45 20.85
CA LEU A 90 15.85 -5.94 20.42
C LEU A 90 15.09 -5.18 21.54
N ALA A 91 15.01 -5.73 22.75
CA ALA A 91 14.33 -5.08 23.88
C ALA A 91 14.89 -3.68 24.27
N ARG A 92 16.16 -3.37 23.97
CA ARG A 92 16.76 -2.03 24.17
C ARG A 92 16.53 -1.09 22.99
N ARG A 93 15.97 -1.60 21.89
CA ARG A 93 15.67 -0.89 20.63
C ARG A 93 14.17 -0.69 20.42
N THR A 94 13.35 -1.34 21.26
CA THR A 94 11.90 -1.30 21.24
C THR A 94 11.39 -0.22 22.19
N ARG A 95 10.49 0.65 21.69
CA ARG A 95 9.69 1.56 22.51
C ARG A 95 8.22 1.21 22.32
N GLN A 96 7.57 0.73 23.38
CA GLN A 96 6.14 0.42 23.39
C GLN A 96 5.33 1.72 23.45
N VAL A 97 4.21 1.77 22.74
CA VAL A 97 3.24 2.86 22.70
C VAL A 97 1.85 2.23 22.65
N GLU A 98 1.13 2.24 23.78
CA GLU A 98 -0.13 1.51 23.97
C GLU A 98 0.00 0.02 23.61
N SER A 99 -0.75 -0.48 22.61
CA SER A 99 -0.61 -1.85 22.09
C SER A 99 0.44 -1.99 20.99
N ALA A 100 1.00 -0.89 20.49
CA ALA A 100 1.92 -0.83 19.36
C ALA A 100 3.38 -0.73 19.82
N ALA A 101 4.31 -1.00 18.91
CA ALA A 101 5.75 -0.93 19.19
C ALA A 101 6.55 -0.28 18.06
N TRP A 102 7.39 0.68 18.44
CA TRP A 102 8.47 1.20 17.59
C TRP A 102 9.74 0.36 17.78
N VAL A 103 10.50 0.11 16.70
CA VAL A 103 11.84 -0.50 16.77
C VAL A 103 12.83 0.26 15.87
N GLU A 104 13.99 0.59 16.43
CA GLU A 104 15.06 1.32 15.73
C GLU A 104 16.42 0.59 15.68
N PHE A 105 17.00 0.55 14.48
CA PHE A 105 18.35 0.01 14.27
C PHE A 105 19.00 0.59 13.00
N CYS A 106 20.31 0.40 12.88
CA CYS A 106 21.11 0.82 11.74
C CYS A 106 21.62 -0.41 10.98
N VAL A 107 21.64 -0.33 9.65
CA VAL A 107 22.31 -1.27 8.75
C VAL A 107 23.44 -0.52 8.05
N ALA A 108 24.63 -1.14 7.94
CA ALA A 108 25.76 -0.53 7.25
C ALA A 108 25.42 -0.27 5.77
N ALA A 109 25.56 0.98 5.32
CA ALA A 109 25.15 1.38 3.99
C ALA A 109 25.95 0.72 2.87
N ALA A 110 27.19 0.28 3.15
CA ALA A 110 28.01 -0.51 2.23
C ALA A 110 27.43 -1.91 1.91
N ALA A 111 26.53 -2.43 2.76
CA ALA A 111 25.83 -3.70 2.54
C ALA A 111 24.54 -3.54 1.69
N LEU A 112 24.23 -2.32 1.23
CA LEU A 112 22.98 -1.95 0.56
C LEU A 112 23.25 -1.35 -0.83
N GLN A 113 22.46 -1.74 -1.82
CA GLN A 113 22.58 -1.25 -3.20
C GLN A 113 21.21 -0.82 -3.78
N PRO A 114 21.15 0.20 -4.66
CA PRO A 114 19.91 0.59 -5.31
C PRO A 114 19.26 -0.56 -6.09
N GLY A 115 17.94 -0.73 -5.94
CA GLY A 115 17.16 -1.79 -6.59
C GLY A 115 16.98 -3.06 -5.73
N GLN A 116 17.80 -3.23 -4.68
CA GLN A 116 17.57 -4.27 -3.67
C GLN A 116 16.27 -4.00 -2.89
N VAL A 117 15.77 -5.04 -2.23
CA VAL A 117 14.65 -4.95 -1.29
C VAL A 117 15.11 -5.41 0.09
N LEU A 118 14.76 -4.68 1.15
CA LEU A 118 14.89 -5.17 2.52
C LEU A 118 13.57 -5.80 2.99
N SER A 119 13.66 -6.89 3.73
CA SER A 119 12.58 -7.39 4.58
C SER A 119 12.95 -7.27 6.06
N ALA A 120 11.96 -7.03 6.92
CA ALA A 120 12.11 -7.10 8.37
C ALA A 120 10.89 -7.76 9.03
N SER A 121 11.11 -8.85 9.76
CA SER A 121 10.06 -9.70 10.35
C SER A 121 10.46 -10.20 11.75
N CYS A 122 9.48 -10.30 12.66
CA CYS A 122 9.63 -11.03 13.94
C CYS A 122 8.85 -12.34 13.81
N ALA A 123 9.56 -13.38 13.40
CA ALA A 123 9.00 -14.71 13.19
C ALA A 123 10.11 -15.77 13.40
N PRO A 124 9.73 -17.04 13.70
CA PRO A 124 10.64 -18.18 13.62
C PRO A 124 11.34 -18.28 12.24
N GLU A 125 12.54 -18.86 12.18
CA GLU A 125 13.37 -18.78 10.95
C GLU A 125 12.76 -19.48 9.73
N ASN A 126 11.92 -20.50 9.94
CA ASN A 126 11.11 -21.15 8.90
C ASN A 126 9.96 -20.27 8.35
N GLU A 127 9.56 -19.23 9.09
CA GLU A 127 8.49 -18.28 8.72
C GLU A 127 9.03 -16.91 8.28
N ALA A 128 10.30 -16.59 8.59
CA ALA A 128 10.88 -15.27 8.34
C ALA A 128 10.79 -14.78 6.87
N ASP A 129 10.75 -15.72 5.92
CA ASP A 129 10.68 -15.47 4.48
C ASP A 129 9.25 -15.54 3.90
N ALA A 130 8.22 -15.78 4.74
CA ALA A 130 6.84 -16.10 4.31
C ALA A 130 6.06 -14.94 3.66
N GLY A 131 6.59 -13.72 3.69
CA GLY A 131 5.97 -12.54 3.07
C GLY A 131 5.27 -11.59 4.05
N ASP A 132 4.84 -12.09 5.20
CA ASP A 132 4.35 -11.28 6.31
C ASP A 132 5.51 -10.60 7.06
N ALA A 133 6.01 -9.53 6.45
CA ALA A 133 7.12 -8.70 6.93
C ALA A 133 6.89 -7.24 6.51
N ALA A 134 7.64 -6.31 7.11
CA ALA A 134 7.88 -5.03 6.45
C ALA A 134 8.74 -5.29 5.20
N TRP A 135 8.33 -4.79 4.03
CA TRP A 135 9.12 -4.86 2.79
C TRP A 135 9.40 -3.46 2.25
N LEU A 136 10.65 -3.22 1.86
CA LEU A 136 11.16 -1.89 1.54
C LEU A 136 12.04 -1.92 0.28
N ASN A 137 11.56 -1.30 -0.81
CA ASN A 137 12.37 -1.09 -2.01
C ASN A 137 13.42 0.00 -1.77
N LEU A 138 14.70 -0.31 -2.03
CA LEU A 138 15.83 0.60 -1.86
C LEU A 138 16.09 1.39 -3.14
N SER A 139 15.36 2.48 -3.35
CA SER A 139 15.70 3.44 -4.41
C SER A 139 17.00 4.20 -4.09
N LYS A 140 17.67 4.76 -5.12
CA LYS A 140 18.86 5.61 -4.95
C LYS A 140 18.55 6.83 -4.07
N GLU A 141 17.37 7.39 -4.22
CA GLU A 141 16.86 8.53 -3.44
C GLU A 141 16.66 8.13 -1.98
N ARG A 142 16.07 6.95 -1.72
CA ARG A 142 15.87 6.41 -0.36
C ARG A 142 17.21 6.19 0.35
N LEU A 143 18.17 5.53 -0.32
CA LEU A 143 19.50 5.26 0.23
C LEU A 143 20.35 6.53 0.45
N ALA A 144 20.02 7.62 -0.24
CA ALA A 144 20.69 8.91 -0.10
C ALA A 144 19.96 9.92 0.81
N ARG A 145 18.70 9.68 1.22
CA ARG A 145 17.88 10.68 1.91
C ARG A 145 18.36 10.90 3.35
N PRO A 146 18.97 12.05 3.70
CA PRO A 146 19.53 12.31 5.02
C PRO A 146 18.47 12.82 6.01
N PHE A 147 17.18 12.58 5.75
CA PHE A 147 16.08 13.11 6.54
C PHE A 147 14.85 12.20 6.54
N LEU A 148 13.99 12.43 7.52
CA LEU A 148 12.60 11.97 7.54
C LEU A 148 11.67 13.14 7.92
N LEU A 149 10.37 12.88 7.97
CA LEU A 149 9.41 13.78 8.61
C LEU A 149 9.05 13.18 9.97
N THR A 150 8.96 14.02 11.00
CA THR A 150 8.55 13.61 12.36
C THR A 150 7.42 14.50 12.87
N ASP A 151 6.66 13.99 13.84
CA ASP A 151 5.69 14.80 14.58
C ASP A 151 6.40 15.77 15.56
N SER A 152 5.62 16.44 16.42
CA SER A 152 6.16 17.33 17.45
C SER A 152 6.80 16.63 18.67
N LEU A 153 6.74 15.30 18.77
CA LEU A 153 7.39 14.49 19.81
C LEU A 153 8.71 13.86 19.32
N GLY A 154 8.94 13.82 18.01
CA GLY A 154 10.09 13.19 17.35
C GLY A 154 9.76 11.85 16.68
N ASP A 155 8.49 11.42 16.70
CA ASP A 155 8.04 10.15 16.13
C ASP A 155 7.99 10.23 14.59
N PRO A 156 8.51 9.22 13.87
CA PRO A 156 8.47 9.19 12.40
C PRO A 156 7.05 9.25 11.82
N LEU A 157 6.78 10.24 10.97
CA LEU A 157 5.55 10.30 10.17
C LEU A 157 5.64 9.30 9.01
N LEU A 158 5.21 8.06 9.27
CA LEU A 158 5.15 6.98 8.27
C LEU A 158 4.02 7.15 7.24
N ARG A 159 3.18 8.19 7.41
CA ARG A 159 2.14 8.62 6.48
C ARG A 159 2.67 9.59 5.40
N ARG A 160 1.92 9.71 4.29
CA ARG A 160 2.18 10.70 3.20
C ARG A 160 1.19 11.86 3.20
N TYR A 161 0.55 12.09 4.35
CA TYR A 161 -0.31 13.24 4.59
C TYR A 161 -0.03 13.83 5.98
N VAL A 162 -0.40 15.09 6.16
CA VAL A 162 -0.58 15.76 7.46
C VAL A 162 -1.87 16.57 7.41
N HIS A 163 -2.45 16.83 8.56
CA HIS A 163 -3.69 17.57 8.69
C HIS A 163 -3.39 19.07 8.62
N ARG A 164 -4.34 19.88 8.18
CA ARG A 164 -4.27 21.34 8.21
C ARG A 164 -4.01 21.79 9.64
N GLY A 165 -2.96 22.59 9.86
CA GLY A 165 -2.57 23.02 11.21
C GLY A 165 -1.73 22.00 12.01
N GLU A 166 -1.53 20.77 11.51
CA GLU A 166 -0.68 19.78 12.18
C GLU A 166 0.78 20.26 12.26
N PRO A 167 1.40 20.22 13.46
CA PRO A 167 2.80 20.55 13.63
C PRO A 167 3.70 19.35 13.32
N PHE A 168 4.60 19.51 12.35
CA PHE A 168 5.59 18.49 12.02
C PHE A 168 6.97 19.11 11.79
N LEU A 169 8.01 18.28 11.85
CA LEU A 169 9.38 18.66 11.59
C LEU A 169 9.91 17.90 10.36
N LEU A 170 10.91 18.48 9.69
CA LEU A 170 11.81 17.73 8.82
C LEU A 170 13.11 17.51 9.59
N ASP A 171 13.31 16.29 10.08
CA ASP A 171 14.45 15.92 10.91
C ASP A 171 15.62 15.44 10.03
N CYS A 172 16.72 16.20 10.04
CA CYS A 172 17.92 15.97 9.24
C CYS A 172 19.06 15.37 10.07
N TYR A 173 19.71 14.33 9.52
CA TYR A 173 21.04 13.94 9.97
C TYR A 173 22.11 14.89 9.39
N GLY A 174 23.01 15.34 10.26
CA GLY A 174 24.06 16.32 9.94
C GLY A 174 23.64 17.76 10.25
N PRO A 175 24.29 18.77 9.63
CA PRO A 175 24.00 20.18 9.93
C PRO A 175 22.63 20.62 9.39
N ASP A 176 22.06 21.65 10.02
CA ASP A 176 20.86 22.36 9.58
C ASP A 176 20.82 22.60 8.07
N LYS A 177 19.70 22.26 7.44
CA LYS A 177 19.50 22.45 6.00
C LYS A 177 18.31 23.37 5.78
N SER A 178 18.49 24.37 4.92
CA SER A 178 17.34 25.11 4.38
C SER A 178 16.42 24.16 3.63
N VAL A 179 15.12 24.22 3.91
CA VAL A 179 14.10 23.42 3.25
C VAL A 179 13.15 24.36 2.50
N THR A 180 12.82 24.00 1.27
CA THR A 180 11.74 24.64 0.49
C THR A 180 10.53 23.73 0.47
N ALA A 181 9.36 24.25 0.81
CA ALA A 181 8.07 23.60 0.63
C ALA A 181 7.28 24.31 -0.48
N LYS A 182 7.07 23.65 -1.63
CA LYS A 182 6.26 24.21 -2.73
C LYS A 182 4.86 23.64 -2.72
N ARG A 183 3.82 24.48 -2.74
CA ARG A 183 2.40 24.07 -2.77
C ARG A 183 1.90 23.97 -4.22
N TYR A 184 1.07 22.97 -4.47
CA TYR A 184 0.41 22.68 -5.74
C TYR A 184 -1.07 22.36 -5.48
N ASP A 185 -1.95 22.67 -6.41
CA ASP A 185 -3.37 22.33 -6.31
C ASP A 185 -3.54 20.79 -6.33
N ALA A 186 -4.30 20.25 -5.38
CA ALA A 186 -4.60 18.82 -5.32
C ALA A 186 -5.82 18.42 -6.20
N SER A 187 -5.99 19.08 -7.36
CA SER A 187 -7.13 18.91 -8.27
C SER A 187 -7.03 17.62 -9.10
N PHE A 188 -6.93 16.47 -8.43
CA PHE A 188 -6.78 15.16 -9.05
C PHE A 188 -8.13 14.46 -9.21
N VAL A 189 -8.32 13.79 -10.36
CA VAL A 189 -9.49 12.93 -10.56
C VAL A 189 -9.33 11.58 -9.85
N ALA A 190 -10.46 11.04 -9.40
CA ALA A 190 -10.58 9.66 -8.93
C ALA A 190 -10.21 8.66 -10.03
N ALA A 191 -9.77 7.47 -9.63
CA ALA A 191 -9.46 6.37 -10.53
C ALA A 191 -10.69 5.94 -11.35
N LEU A 192 -10.51 5.74 -12.66
CA LEU A 192 -11.57 5.19 -13.53
C LEU A 192 -11.71 3.67 -13.34
N PRO A 193 -12.91 3.08 -13.56
CA PRO A 193 -13.15 1.64 -13.48
C PRO A 193 -12.12 0.78 -14.25
N PRO A 194 -11.86 -0.46 -13.81
CA PRO A 194 -10.70 -1.24 -14.25
C PRO A 194 -10.73 -1.70 -15.73
N MET A 195 -11.89 -1.68 -16.37
CA MET A 195 -12.09 -1.97 -17.79
C MET A 195 -12.11 -0.72 -18.69
N SER A 196 -12.04 0.50 -18.14
CA SER A 196 -12.20 1.73 -18.94
C SER A 196 -11.12 1.82 -20.01
N THR A 197 -11.53 2.01 -21.27
CA THR A 197 -10.63 2.13 -22.42
C THR A 197 -9.70 3.35 -22.31
N ALA A 198 -8.62 3.35 -23.10
CA ALA A 198 -7.56 4.36 -23.04
C ALA A 198 -7.93 5.72 -23.68
N GLY A 199 -9.11 6.24 -23.36
CA GLY A 199 -9.58 7.61 -23.71
C GLY A 199 -9.68 8.54 -22.49
N ALA A 200 -9.14 8.14 -21.34
CA ALA A 200 -9.16 8.94 -20.10
C ALA A 200 -8.46 10.29 -20.28
N PRO A 201 -8.99 11.40 -19.74
CA PRO A 201 -8.30 12.69 -19.76
C PRO A 201 -6.97 12.57 -19.02
N ALA A 202 -5.87 12.78 -19.73
CA ALA A 202 -4.53 12.66 -19.18
C ALA A 202 -4.34 13.72 -18.07
N GLN A 203 -4.06 13.28 -16.85
CA GLN A 203 -3.74 14.20 -15.75
C GLN A 203 -2.53 15.07 -16.15
N PRO A 204 -2.52 16.36 -15.78
CA PRO A 204 -1.49 17.29 -16.22
C PRO A 204 -0.10 16.83 -15.76
N ARG A 205 0.78 16.54 -16.72
CA ARG A 205 2.15 16.02 -16.48
C ARG A 205 3.06 16.98 -15.70
N ARG A 206 2.62 18.22 -15.49
CA ARG A 206 3.25 19.27 -14.68
C ARG A 206 2.15 20.04 -13.97
N LEU A 207 2.33 20.30 -12.68
CA LEU A 207 1.48 21.19 -11.89
C LEU A 207 2.20 22.54 -11.69
N PRO A 208 1.52 23.68 -11.82
CA PRO A 208 2.10 24.96 -11.44
C PRO A 208 2.23 25.01 -9.91
N ALA A 209 3.36 25.50 -9.42
CA ALA A 209 3.47 25.84 -8.00
C ALA A 209 2.63 27.10 -7.73
N ARG A 210 1.80 27.07 -6.69
CA ARG A 210 1.05 28.24 -6.22
C ARG A 210 1.91 29.09 -5.28
N ASP A 211 2.46 28.44 -4.27
CA ASP A 211 3.19 29.08 -3.17
C ASP A 211 4.54 28.40 -2.94
N SER A 212 5.44 29.09 -2.25
CA SER A 212 6.71 28.52 -1.77
C SER A 212 7.04 29.06 -0.38
N LEU A 213 7.22 28.15 0.57
CA LEU A 213 7.63 28.45 1.94
C LEU A 213 9.08 28.01 2.16
N PHE A 214 9.79 28.70 3.03
CA PHE A 214 11.18 28.43 3.38
C PHE A 214 11.32 28.31 4.91
N PHE A 215 12.02 27.27 5.37
CA PHE A 215 12.24 26.98 6.79
C PHE A 215 13.57 26.23 6.96
N ARG A 216 13.99 25.96 8.20
CA ARG A 216 15.15 25.09 8.48
C ARG A 216 14.70 23.68 8.89
N ALA A 217 15.51 22.67 8.57
CA ALA A 217 15.38 21.35 9.20
C ALA A 217 15.45 21.48 10.73
N GLY A 218 14.76 20.61 11.47
CA GLY A 218 14.58 20.72 12.93
C GLY A 218 13.62 21.82 13.39
N GLN A 219 13.24 22.79 12.54
CA GLN A 219 12.21 23.77 12.87
C GLN A 219 10.81 23.15 12.76
N ARG A 220 9.95 23.39 13.77
CA ARG A 220 8.52 23.07 13.71
C ARG A 220 7.86 23.86 12.57
N LEU A 221 7.34 23.13 11.58
CA LEU A 221 6.52 23.64 10.49
C LEU A 221 5.05 23.37 10.76
N VAL A 222 4.18 24.24 10.25
CA VAL A 222 2.73 24.08 10.23
C VAL A 222 2.24 24.47 8.83
N LEU A 223 1.36 23.66 8.23
CA LEU A 223 0.78 23.94 6.91
C LEU A 223 -0.73 24.21 7.04
N ASN A 224 -1.13 25.44 6.74
CA ASN A 224 -2.49 25.95 7.03
C ASN A 224 -3.44 25.93 5.82
N GLN A 225 -2.99 25.46 4.66
CA GLN A 225 -3.77 25.40 3.42
C GLN A 225 -3.72 23.99 2.83
N PRO A 226 -4.88 23.35 2.55
CA PRO A 226 -4.90 22.08 1.83
C PRO A 226 -4.23 22.15 0.46
N GLY A 227 -3.75 20.99 -0.01
CA GLY A 227 -3.05 20.86 -1.29
C GLY A 227 -1.92 19.85 -1.25
N LEU A 228 -1.24 19.68 -2.38
CA LEU A 228 -0.07 18.81 -2.48
C LEU A 228 1.20 19.65 -2.31
N TYR A 229 2.08 19.23 -1.39
CA TYR A 229 3.35 19.90 -1.13
C TYR A 229 4.54 19.05 -1.60
N ALA A 230 5.56 19.70 -2.17
CA ALA A 230 6.88 19.11 -2.37
C ALA A 230 7.88 19.72 -1.40
N LEU A 231 8.35 18.93 -0.44
CA LEU A 231 9.36 19.31 0.54
C LEU A 231 10.75 18.93 0.02
N ARG A 232 11.68 19.89 -0.09
CA ARG A 232 13.06 19.65 -0.55
C ARG A 232 14.06 20.30 0.39
N ALA A 233 14.89 19.50 1.05
CA ALA A 233 16.05 19.97 1.79
C ALA A 233 17.20 20.33 0.83
N LEU A 234 18.04 21.29 1.23
CA LEU A 234 19.21 21.69 0.44
C LEU A 234 20.15 20.50 0.21
N GLY A 235 20.62 20.35 -1.03
CA GLY A 235 21.50 19.26 -1.44
C GLY A 235 20.82 17.90 -1.69
N THR A 236 19.49 17.76 -1.58
CA THR A 236 18.80 16.48 -1.84
C THR A 236 18.20 16.40 -3.26
N ALA A 237 18.44 15.28 -3.95
CA ALA A 237 18.12 15.10 -5.36
C ALA A 237 16.61 15.06 -5.67
N ALA A 238 15.83 14.36 -4.84
CA ALA A 238 14.38 14.30 -4.92
C ALA A 238 13.73 15.09 -3.76
N PRO A 239 12.50 15.63 -3.94
CA PRO A 239 11.67 16.08 -2.85
C PRO A 239 10.90 14.91 -2.22
N VAL A 240 10.27 15.14 -1.07
CA VAL A 240 9.20 14.29 -0.53
C VAL A 240 7.87 14.96 -0.83
N GLY A 241 6.94 14.23 -1.43
CA GLY A 241 5.55 14.65 -1.57
C GLY A 241 4.79 14.44 -0.25
N LEU A 242 3.97 15.42 0.11
CA LEU A 242 3.12 15.41 1.30
C LEU A 242 1.77 16.04 0.96
N LEU A 243 0.67 15.32 1.20
CA LEU A 243 -0.68 15.86 1.04
C LEU A 243 -1.11 16.57 2.32
N VAL A 244 -1.56 17.82 2.24
CA VAL A 244 -2.23 18.50 3.36
C VAL A 244 -3.73 18.30 3.21
N THR A 245 -4.32 17.62 4.18
CA THR A 245 -5.75 17.26 4.25
C THR A 245 -6.43 18.03 5.37
N ASP A 246 -7.76 17.97 5.44
CA ASP A 246 -8.50 18.45 6.60
C ASP A 246 -8.42 17.46 7.78
N GLU A 247 -8.93 17.86 8.94
CA GLU A 247 -8.65 17.23 10.25
C GLU A 247 -9.24 15.82 10.42
N ASP A 248 -10.32 15.50 9.71
CA ASP A 248 -11.05 14.22 9.77
C ASP A 248 -10.37 13.06 8.98
N PHE A 249 -9.38 13.36 8.16
CA PHE A 249 -8.69 12.37 7.32
C PHE A 249 -7.78 11.46 8.17
N PRO A 250 -7.70 10.13 7.95
CA PRO A 250 -8.06 9.35 6.76
C PRO A 250 -9.52 8.88 6.68
N GLU A 251 -10.30 9.07 7.73
CA GLU A 251 -11.75 8.90 7.71
C GLU A 251 -12.43 10.00 6.85
N LEU A 252 -13.76 9.97 6.72
CA LEU A 252 -14.56 10.93 5.94
C LEU A 252 -15.85 11.22 6.72
N ASN A 253 -16.08 12.47 7.13
CA ASN A 253 -17.12 12.78 8.13
C ASN A 253 -18.18 13.78 7.63
N THR A 254 -17.84 14.63 6.66
CA THR A 254 -18.80 15.53 5.99
C THR A 254 -19.63 14.81 4.93
N ALA A 255 -20.78 15.37 4.56
CA ALA A 255 -21.66 14.73 3.58
C ALA A 255 -21.04 14.66 2.18
N ASP A 256 -20.39 15.74 1.73
CA ASP A 256 -19.79 15.83 0.40
C ASP A 256 -18.66 14.82 0.23
N GLU A 257 -17.81 14.66 1.26
CA GLU A 257 -16.80 13.63 1.35
C GLU A 257 -17.40 12.22 1.28
N LEU A 258 -18.45 11.94 2.06
CA LEU A 258 -19.14 10.65 2.05
C LEU A 258 -19.77 10.33 0.68
N ILE A 259 -20.09 11.34 -0.14
CA ILE A 259 -20.61 11.18 -1.51
C ILE A 259 -19.49 10.94 -2.53
N GLN A 260 -18.30 11.53 -2.38
CA GLN A 260 -17.22 11.41 -3.37
C GLN A 260 -16.84 9.95 -3.75
N PRO A 261 -16.55 9.02 -2.81
CA PRO A 261 -16.14 7.66 -3.16
C PRO A 261 -17.27 6.84 -3.78
N LEU A 262 -18.54 7.22 -3.58
CA LEU A 262 -19.70 6.54 -4.17
C LEU A 262 -19.69 6.57 -5.71
N ILE A 263 -18.82 7.35 -6.35
CA ILE A 263 -18.47 7.23 -7.78
C ILE A 263 -18.17 5.79 -8.23
N TYR A 264 -17.75 4.90 -7.32
CA TYR A 264 -17.51 3.49 -7.62
C TYR A 264 -18.74 2.58 -7.53
N LEU A 265 -19.86 3.07 -6.98
CA LEU A 265 -21.14 2.34 -6.81
C LEU A 265 -22.36 3.03 -7.44
N THR A 266 -22.19 4.24 -7.99
CA THR A 266 -23.28 5.10 -8.49
C THR A 266 -23.05 5.54 -9.93
N THR A 267 -24.14 5.62 -10.68
CA THR A 267 -24.17 6.37 -11.94
C THR A 267 -23.89 7.86 -11.69
N SER A 268 -23.45 8.59 -12.72
CA SER A 268 -23.28 10.04 -12.61
C SER A 268 -24.57 10.77 -12.26
N ALA A 269 -25.73 10.28 -12.71
CA ALA A 269 -27.04 10.86 -12.35
C ALA A 269 -27.36 10.66 -10.85
N GLU A 270 -27.19 9.45 -10.31
CA GLU A 270 -27.38 9.18 -8.88
C GLU A 270 -26.43 10.04 -8.01
N ARG A 271 -25.16 10.17 -8.40
CA ARG A 271 -24.20 11.00 -7.64
C ARG A 271 -24.53 12.50 -7.69
N GLN A 272 -24.98 13.03 -8.82
CA GLN A 272 -25.43 14.42 -8.90
C GLN A 272 -26.70 14.65 -8.08
N ALA A 273 -27.63 13.68 -8.02
CA ALA A 273 -28.80 13.75 -7.15
C ALA A 273 -28.45 13.72 -5.65
N LEU A 274 -27.37 13.03 -5.26
CA LEU A 274 -26.85 13.07 -3.89
C LEU A 274 -26.21 14.44 -3.54
N LEU A 275 -25.41 15.00 -4.45
CA LEU A 275 -24.75 16.31 -4.26
C LEU A 275 -25.74 17.48 -4.29
N GLY A 276 -26.79 17.40 -5.12
CA GLY A 276 -27.83 18.43 -5.26
C GLY A 276 -29.00 18.30 -4.28
N ALA A 277 -28.94 17.38 -3.32
CA ALA A 277 -29.99 17.21 -2.32
C ALA A 277 -29.95 18.33 -1.25
N GLU A 278 -31.11 18.80 -0.79
CA GLU A 278 -31.19 19.82 0.29
C GLU A 278 -30.49 19.38 1.59
N GLN A 279 -30.39 18.07 1.83
CA GLN A 279 -29.80 17.48 3.03
C GLN A 279 -28.91 16.29 2.63
N PRO A 280 -27.70 16.52 2.07
CA PRO A 280 -26.90 15.48 1.42
C PRO A 280 -26.57 14.29 2.34
N LYS A 281 -26.38 14.52 3.65
CA LYS A 281 -26.17 13.44 4.64
C LYS A 281 -27.35 12.48 4.72
N ARG A 282 -28.59 13.00 4.77
CA ARG A 282 -29.80 12.16 4.74
C ARG A 282 -29.97 11.44 3.40
N ALA A 283 -29.53 12.04 2.29
CA ALA A 283 -29.55 11.40 0.98
C ALA A 283 -28.57 10.20 0.91
N VAL A 284 -27.39 10.30 1.54
CA VAL A 284 -26.45 9.17 1.71
C VAL A 284 -27.06 8.08 2.59
N ASP A 285 -27.65 8.43 3.74
CA ASP A 285 -28.32 7.46 4.63
C ASP A 285 -29.46 6.72 3.90
N GLN A 286 -30.27 7.45 3.12
CA GLN A 286 -31.34 6.89 2.30
C GLN A 286 -30.83 6.00 1.16
N PHE A 287 -29.71 6.35 0.51
CA PHE A 287 -29.06 5.49 -0.48
C PHE A 287 -28.68 4.14 0.13
N TRP A 288 -27.99 4.13 1.26
CA TRP A 288 -27.60 2.91 1.95
C TRP A 288 -28.79 2.11 2.50
N LEU A 289 -29.83 2.78 2.98
CA LEU A 289 -31.07 2.13 3.42
C LEU A 289 -31.82 1.47 2.25
N LYS A 290 -31.85 2.11 1.08
CA LYS A 290 -32.44 1.55 -0.15
C LYS A 290 -31.66 0.33 -0.65
N VAL A 291 -30.32 0.41 -0.64
CA VAL A 291 -29.43 -0.73 -0.96
C VAL A 291 -29.63 -1.90 0.00
N ALA A 292 -29.92 -1.62 1.28
CA ALA A 292 -30.25 -2.62 2.29
C ALA A 292 -31.72 -3.07 2.30
N GLY A 293 -32.52 -2.73 1.29
CA GLY A 293 -33.94 -3.12 1.22
C GLY A 293 -34.80 -2.63 2.40
N GLY A 294 -34.42 -1.52 3.04
CA GLY A 294 -35.07 -0.99 4.24
C GLY A 294 -34.52 -1.53 5.57
N ASN A 295 -33.61 -2.52 5.56
CA ASN A 295 -33.02 -3.08 6.77
C ASN A 295 -31.95 -2.14 7.37
N GLN A 296 -32.30 -1.42 8.43
CA GLN A 296 -31.40 -0.46 9.09
C GLN A 296 -30.10 -1.10 9.63
N THR A 297 -30.16 -2.33 10.14
CA THR A 297 -28.99 -3.04 10.69
C THR A 297 -28.01 -3.39 9.58
N GLN A 298 -28.53 -3.88 8.44
CA GLN A 298 -27.74 -4.15 7.25
C GLN A 298 -27.18 -2.85 6.64
N ALA A 299 -27.97 -1.77 6.57
CA ALA A 299 -27.51 -0.46 6.10
C ALA A 299 -26.32 0.06 6.94
N ARG A 300 -26.42 0.01 8.28
CA ARG A 300 -25.32 0.39 9.19
C ARG A 300 -24.06 -0.44 8.96
N GLN A 301 -24.19 -1.76 8.76
CA GLN A 301 -23.06 -2.63 8.48
C GLN A 301 -22.45 -2.37 7.08
N LEU A 302 -23.25 -2.05 6.06
CA LEU A 302 -22.77 -1.65 4.74
C LEU A 302 -21.99 -0.33 4.80
N ILE A 303 -22.54 0.71 5.44
CA ILE A 303 -21.87 2.00 5.70
C ILE A 303 -20.52 1.77 6.38
N ARG A 304 -20.51 1.04 7.50
CA ARG A 304 -19.28 0.70 8.26
C ARG A 304 -18.26 -0.05 7.41
N THR A 305 -18.70 -1.01 6.60
CA THR A 305 -17.80 -1.81 5.74
C THR A 305 -17.25 -0.97 4.59
N TYR A 306 -18.06 -0.11 3.99
CA TYR A 306 -17.68 0.71 2.84
C TYR A 306 -16.73 1.82 3.25
N TYR A 307 -17.13 2.69 4.18
CA TYR A 307 -16.28 3.81 4.60
C TYR A 307 -15.06 3.33 5.41
N GLY A 308 -15.15 2.19 6.11
CA GLY A 308 -13.97 1.52 6.68
C GLY A 308 -12.96 1.06 5.62
N ARG A 309 -13.41 0.59 4.45
CA ARG A 309 -12.51 0.33 3.30
C ARG A 309 -11.98 1.61 2.66
N VAL A 310 -12.73 2.71 2.66
CA VAL A 310 -12.28 4.03 2.17
C VAL A 310 -11.17 4.58 3.07
N ALA A 311 -11.35 4.56 4.40
CA ALA A 311 -10.34 4.96 5.37
C ALA A 311 -9.09 4.07 5.29
N ALA A 312 -9.24 2.75 5.21
CA ALA A 312 -8.14 1.83 4.97
C ALA A 312 -7.42 2.11 3.63
N ALA A 313 -8.14 2.43 2.55
CA ALA A 313 -7.52 2.84 1.29
C ALA A 313 -6.75 4.16 1.43
N ASN A 314 -7.26 5.12 2.19
CA ASN A 314 -6.54 6.37 2.52
C ASN A 314 -5.26 6.09 3.34
N GLN A 315 -5.30 5.22 4.35
CA GLN A 315 -4.14 4.81 5.13
C GLN A 315 -3.08 4.06 4.29
N LEU A 316 -3.51 3.19 3.37
CA LEU A 316 -2.62 2.35 2.56
C LEU A 316 -2.01 3.05 1.34
N PHE A 317 -2.77 3.91 0.64
CA PHE A 317 -2.46 4.36 -0.71
C PHE A 317 -2.34 5.88 -0.91
N THR A 318 -2.54 6.71 0.11
CA THR A 318 -2.39 8.17 -0.02
C THR A 318 -0.96 8.53 -0.43
N ALA A 319 -0.84 9.42 -1.42
CA ALA A 319 0.46 9.90 -1.89
C ALA A 319 0.33 11.32 -2.48
N HIS A 320 0.21 11.45 -3.80
CA HIS A 320 -0.06 12.75 -4.45
C HIS A 320 -1.54 13.16 -4.32
N LYS A 321 -2.44 12.20 -4.09
CA LYS A 321 -3.88 12.37 -3.83
C LYS A 321 -4.32 11.39 -2.74
N ALA A 322 -5.54 11.57 -2.23
CA ALA A 322 -6.16 10.67 -1.26
C ALA A 322 -6.18 9.22 -1.76
N GLY A 323 -5.90 8.27 -0.87
CA GLY A 323 -5.71 6.87 -1.24
C GLY A 323 -6.93 6.23 -1.90
N TRP A 324 -8.15 6.62 -1.50
CA TRP A 324 -9.40 6.17 -2.13
C TRP A 324 -9.48 6.51 -3.63
N MET A 325 -8.88 7.63 -4.05
CA MET A 325 -8.85 8.07 -5.45
C MET A 325 -7.85 7.29 -6.32
N THR A 326 -7.00 6.42 -5.75
CA THR A 326 -5.95 5.70 -6.48
C THR A 326 -6.47 4.42 -7.13
N ASP A 327 -5.78 3.91 -8.15
CA ASP A 327 -6.17 2.66 -8.82
C ASP A 327 -6.13 1.44 -7.88
N ARG A 328 -5.28 1.46 -6.85
CA ARG A 328 -5.27 0.44 -5.78
C ARG A 328 -6.43 0.65 -4.79
N GLY A 329 -6.71 1.89 -4.41
CA GLY A 329 -7.85 2.25 -3.56
C GLY A 329 -9.20 1.87 -4.16
N LEU A 330 -9.40 2.16 -5.45
CA LEU A 330 -10.53 1.73 -6.28
C LEU A 330 -10.87 0.24 -6.07
N LEU A 331 -9.88 -0.64 -6.28
CA LEU A 331 -10.05 -2.08 -6.17
C LEU A 331 -10.18 -2.53 -4.71
N TYR A 332 -9.43 -1.92 -3.79
CA TYR A 332 -9.53 -2.19 -2.36
C TYR A 332 -10.91 -1.83 -1.77
N ILE A 333 -11.55 -0.77 -2.25
CA ILE A 333 -12.89 -0.35 -1.81
C ILE A 333 -13.96 -1.30 -2.32
N VAL A 334 -13.97 -1.61 -3.62
CA VAL A 334 -15.02 -2.46 -4.21
C VAL A 334 -14.81 -3.94 -3.91
N LEU A 335 -13.61 -4.49 -4.15
CA LEU A 335 -13.32 -5.92 -3.95
C LEU A 335 -12.92 -6.24 -2.50
N GLY A 336 -12.16 -5.35 -1.86
CA GLY A 336 -11.53 -5.58 -0.55
C GLY A 336 -10.01 -5.79 -0.68
N ALA A 337 -9.37 -6.20 0.41
CA ALA A 337 -7.98 -6.66 0.35
C ALA A 337 -7.83 -7.83 -0.65
N PRO A 338 -6.73 -7.89 -1.43
CA PRO A 338 -6.45 -9.01 -2.33
C PRO A 338 -6.27 -10.32 -1.55
N GLU A 339 -6.43 -11.45 -2.24
CA GLU A 339 -6.22 -12.78 -1.64
C GLU A 339 -4.79 -13.31 -1.81
N THR A 340 -4.07 -12.78 -2.79
CA THR A 340 -2.64 -13.05 -3.02
C THR A 340 -2.05 -11.86 -3.76
N VAL A 341 -0.83 -11.44 -3.40
CA VAL A 341 -0.09 -10.38 -4.09
C VAL A 341 1.29 -10.86 -4.50
N TYR A 342 1.63 -10.65 -5.77
CA TYR A 342 2.99 -10.82 -6.28
C TYR A 342 3.60 -9.45 -6.64
N ARG A 343 4.89 -9.26 -6.39
CA ARG A 343 5.64 -8.06 -6.78
C ARG A 343 6.86 -8.38 -7.64
N THR A 344 7.20 -7.44 -8.51
CA THR A 344 8.50 -7.33 -9.19
C THR A 344 9.08 -5.94 -8.87
N ALA A 345 10.21 -5.56 -9.50
CA ALA A 345 10.74 -4.20 -9.36
C ALA A 345 9.85 -3.12 -10.01
N THR A 346 8.95 -3.49 -10.93
CA THR A 346 8.17 -2.56 -11.77
C THR A 346 6.67 -2.85 -11.82
N GLU A 347 6.24 -4.05 -11.42
CA GLU A 347 4.84 -4.49 -11.44
C GLU A 347 4.39 -5.04 -10.09
N GLU A 348 3.10 -4.87 -9.80
CA GLU A 348 2.41 -5.52 -8.69
C GLU A 348 1.16 -6.22 -9.22
N GLN A 349 0.91 -7.46 -8.80
CA GLN A 349 -0.20 -8.28 -9.27
C GLN A 349 -1.08 -8.68 -8.07
N TRP A 350 -2.33 -8.21 -8.05
CA TRP A 350 -3.33 -8.56 -7.04
C TRP A 350 -4.28 -9.62 -7.58
N VAL A 351 -4.42 -10.74 -6.86
CA VAL A 351 -5.28 -11.87 -7.24
C VAL A 351 -6.53 -11.88 -6.36
N TYR A 352 -7.69 -12.07 -7.00
CA TYR A 352 -8.99 -12.28 -6.35
C TYR A 352 -9.68 -13.50 -6.96
N ARG A 353 -10.42 -14.30 -6.16
CA ARG A 353 -11.27 -15.36 -6.72
C ARG A 353 -12.41 -14.78 -7.55
N GLY A 354 -12.64 -15.37 -8.72
CA GLY A 354 -13.83 -15.12 -9.53
C GLY A 354 -15.07 -15.73 -8.89
N THR A 355 -16.25 -15.27 -9.30
CA THR A 355 -17.54 -15.79 -8.81
C THR A 355 -17.99 -17.09 -9.48
N GLN A 356 -17.49 -17.40 -10.68
CA GLN A 356 -17.93 -18.53 -11.50
C GLN A 356 -16.77 -19.34 -12.11
N SER A 357 -15.68 -18.69 -12.53
CA SER A 357 -14.51 -19.36 -13.13
C SER A 357 -13.19 -18.72 -12.69
N GLY A 358 -12.32 -19.52 -12.05
CA GLY A 358 -10.92 -19.16 -11.79
C GLY A 358 -10.69 -17.96 -10.86
N SER A 359 -9.63 -17.20 -11.14
CA SER A 359 -9.20 -16.02 -10.38
C SER A 359 -8.76 -14.89 -11.31
N THR A 360 -9.17 -13.66 -11.02
CA THR A 360 -8.80 -12.47 -11.78
C THR A 360 -7.52 -11.86 -11.20
N THR A 361 -6.56 -11.52 -12.07
CA THR A 361 -5.28 -10.91 -11.66
C THR A 361 -5.19 -9.47 -12.19
N TYR A 362 -5.35 -8.50 -11.30
CA TYR A 362 -5.18 -7.07 -11.58
C TYR A 362 -3.69 -6.73 -11.54
N THR A 363 -3.13 -6.25 -12.65
CA THR A 363 -1.70 -5.88 -12.75
C THR A 363 -1.54 -4.37 -12.73
N PHE A 364 -0.84 -3.85 -11.73
CA PHE A 364 -0.43 -2.47 -11.63
C PHE A 364 1.02 -2.30 -12.10
N ARG A 365 1.33 -1.15 -12.71
CA ARG A 365 2.68 -0.75 -13.11
C ARG A 365 3.13 0.45 -12.31
N HIS A 366 4.38 0.41 -11.86
CA HIS A 366 5.08 1.54 -11.29
C HIS A 366 5.13 2.71 -12.30
N LYS A 367 5.00 3.93 -11.80
CA LYS A 367 4.98 5.15 -12.60
C LYS A 367 5.81 6.24 -11.93
N PRO A 368 6.88 6.75 -12.57
CA PRO A 368 7.68 7.84 -12.02
C PRO A 368 6.83 9.06 -11.67
N SER A 369 6.94 9.53 -10.42
CA SER A 369 6.25 10.73 -9.94
C SER A 369 7.15 11.50 -8.98
N THR A 370 7.23 12.81 -9.17
CA THR A 370 7.99 13.75 -8.32
C THR A 370 7.50 13.75 -6.86
N PHE A 371 6.23 13.40 -6.63
CA PHE A 371 5.59 13.47 -5.32
C PHE A 371 5.39 12.09 -4.68
N ALA A 372 5.27 11.05 -5.51
CA ALA A 372 4.84 9.73 -5.07
C ALA A 372 5.79 8.64 -5.61
N PRO A 373 6.91 8.35 -4.91
CA PRO A 373 7.85 7.32 -5.33
C PRO A 373 7.24 5.93 -5.48
N GLU A 374 6.21 5.62 -4.69
CA GLU A 374 5.45 4.36 -4.72
C GLU A 374 4.12 4.51 -5.52
N HIS A 375 4.11 5.31 -6.60
CA HIS A 375 2.94 5.48 -7.48
C HIS A 375 2.79 4.29 -8.44
N TYR A 376 1.56 3.75 -8.50
CA TYR A 376 1.21 2.59 -9.30
C TYR A 376 -0.14 2.84 -10.01
N GLU A 377 -0.18 2.56 -11.31
CA GLU A 377 -1.39 2.66 -12.16
C GLU A 377 -1.79 1.27 -12.65
N LEU A 378 -3.11 0.99 -12.67
CA LEU A 378 -3.66 -0.26 -13.16
C LEU A 378 -3.54 -0.32 -14.69
N VAL A 379 -3.00 -1.44 -15.19
CA VAL A 379 -3.06 -1.82 -16.60
C VAL A 379 -4.49 -2.22 -16.92
N ARG A 380 -5.32 -1.26 -17.33
CA ARG A 380 -6.76 -1.45 -17.60
C ARG A 380 -7.00 -2.45 -18.73
N ARG A 381 -8.03 -3.28 -18.56
CA ARG A 381 -8.28 -4.47 -19.37
C ARG A 381 -9.78 -4.81 -19.44
N PRO A 382 -10.35 -5.14 -20.62
CA PRO A 382 -11.74 -5.60 -20.72
C PRO A 382 -12.03 -6.83 -19.85
N GLU A 383 -11.09 -7.78 -19.70
CA GLU A 383 -11.30 -8.98 -18.87
C GLU A 383 -11.52 -8.68 -17.36
N TYR A 384 -11.27 -7.45 -16.90
CA TYR A 384 -11.54 -7.02 -15.53
C TYR A 384 -13.00 -6.64 -15.26
N GLU A 385 -13.82 -6.55 -16.31
CA GLU A 385 -15.22 -6.12 -16.24
C GLU A 385 -16.09 -7.08 -15.43
N MET A 386 -15.98 -8.39 -15.68
CA MET A 386 -16.84 -9.43 -15.08
C MET A 386 -16.79 -9.42 -13.55
N LEU A 387 -15.59 -9.46 -12.96
CA LEU A 387 -15.44 -9.47 -11.50
C LEU A 387 -15.76 -8.09 -10.88
N TRP A 388 -15.42 -7.01 -11.58
CA TRP A 388 -15.76 -5.65 -11.10
C TRP A 388 -17.27 -5.46 -10.98
N TYR A 389 -18.03 -5.71 -12.04
CA TYR A 389 -19.48 -5.54 -11.98
C TYR A 389 -20.15 -6.54 -11.05
N ALA A 390 -19.67 -7.79 -10.95
CA ALA A 390 -20.17 -8.73 -9.95
C ALA A 390 -20.01 -8.22 -8.50
N ALA A 391 -18.89 -7.56 -8.18
CA ALA A 391 -18.67 -6.97 -6.86
C ALA A 391 -19.48 -5.67 -6.64
N VAL A 392 -19.58 -4.80 -7.65
CA VAL A 392 -20.47 -3.62 -7.59
C VAL A 392 -21.94 -4.05 -7.42
N GLU A 393 -22.36 -5.14 -8.07
CA GLU A 393 -23.72 -5.68 -7.92
C GLU A 393 -23.97 -6.25 -6.52
N GLN A 394 -22.99 -6.94 -5.91
CA GLN A 394 -23.07 -7.36 -4.49
C GLN A 394 -23.24 -6.17 -3.55
N TRP A 395 -22.53 -5.06 -3.81
CA TRP A 395 -22.76 -3.82 -3.07
C TRP A 395 -24.16 -3.26 -3.30
N ARG A 396 -24.63 -3.19 -4.55
CA ARG A 396 -25.97 -2.67 -4.91
C ARG A 396 -27.13 -3.52 -4.40
N LYS A 397 -26.93 -4.82 -4.18
CA LYS A 397 -27.88 -5.76 -3.56
C LYS A 397 -27.74 -5.85 -2.03
N GLY A 398 -26.80 -5.12 -1.44
CA GLY A 398 -26.50 -5.17 0.00
C GLY A 398 -25.95 -6.51 0.49
N THR A 399 -25.50 -7.40 -0.42
CA THR A 399 -25.01 -8.75 -0.11
C THR A 399 -23.50 -8.84 0.08
N THR A 400 -22.75 -7.75 -0.11
CA THR A 400 -21.32 -7.69 0.20
C THR A 400 -21.07 -8.03 1.67
N THR A 401 -20.55 -9.22 1.92
CA THR A 401 -20.07 -9.60 3.25
C THR A 401 -18.78 -8.85 3.58
N ALA A 402 -18.66 -8.40 4.83
CA ALA A 402 -17.39 -7.97 5.37
C ALA A 402 -16.47 -9.19 5.51
N ARG A 403 -15.75 -9.55 4.43
CA ARG A 403 -14.59 -10.45 4.48
C ARG A 403 -13.54 -9.82 5.41
N SER A 404 -13.60 -10.14 6.69
CA SER A 404 -12.50 -9.90 7.63
C SER A 404 -11.27 -10.63 7.12
N GLY A 405 -10.11 -9.97 7.14
CA GLY A 405 -8.84 -10.67 6.98
C GLY A 405 -8.74 -11.77 8.03
N ARG A 406 -8.44 -13.00 7.60
CA ARG A 406 -7.99 -14.06 8.52
C ARG A 406 -6.58 -13.71 8.99
#